data_AF-A0A3S7S282-F1
#
_entry.id   AF-A0A3S7S282-F1
#
_cell.length_a   1.000
_cell.length_b   1.000
_cell.length_c   1.000
_cell.angle_alpha   90.00
_cell.angle_beta   90.00
_cell.angle_gamma   90.00
#
_symmetry.space_group_name_H-M   'P 1'
#
loop_
_entity.id
_entity.type
_entity.pdbx_description
1 polymer ?
#
loop_
_entity_poly.entity_id
_entity_poly.type
_entity_poly.pdbx_seq_one_letter_code
_entity_poly.pdbx_strand_id
1 'polypeptide(L)' 'MSFTISDEVQHKEGGPAMIVTGVASGMVECRWYDGFSVQREAFREEELFSLSSATRLAG' A
#
# COMPACT_ATOMS: atom_id res chain seq x y z
N MET A 1 1.54 10.16 -7.50
CA MET A 1 0.38 9.24 -7.58
C MET A 1 -0.44 9.48 -6.34
N SER A 2 -1.75 9.65 -6.45
CA SER A 2 -2.62 9.75 -5.28
C SER A 2 -3.07 8.35 -4.90
N PHE A 3 -2.76 7.91 -3.67
CA PHE A 3 -3.29 6.65 -3.15
C PHE A 3 -4.70 6.86 -2.61
N THR A 4 -5.51 5.81 -2.68
CA THR A 4 -6.85 5.76 -2.10
C THR A 4 -6.97 4.62 -1.11
N ILE A 5 -7.87 4.76 -0.15
CA ILE A 5 -8.16 3.70 0.82
C ILE A 5 -8.60 2.45 0.07
N SER A 6 -8.06 1.30 0.46
CA SER A 6 -8.18 -0.02 -0.18
C SER A 6 -7.23 -0.28 -1.35
N ASP A 7 -6.38 0.67 -1.72
CA ASP A 7 -5.33 0.38 -2.71
C ASP A 7 -4.34 -0.66 -2.16
N GLU A 8 -3.97 -1.60 -3.02
CA GLU A 8 -2.83 -2.47 -2.79
C GLU A 8 -1.54 -1.74 -3.16
N VAL A 9 -0.62 -1.71 -2.20
CA VAL A 9 0.66 -1.00 -2.32
C VAL A 9 1.79 -1.85 -1.75
N GLN A 10 3.01 -1.56 -2.15
CA GLN A 10 4.21 -2.16 -1.60
C GLN A 10 5.30 -1.09 -1.48
N HIS A 11 6.18 -1.24 -0.50
CA HIS A 11 7.30 -0.34 -0.33
C HIS A 11 8.31 -0.54 -1.45
N LYS A 12 8.88 0.54 -2.00
CA LYS A 12 9.77 0.51 -3.17
C LYS A 12 11.03 -0.31 -2.97
N GLU A 13 11.52 -0.42 -1.74
CA GLU A 13 12.67 -1.27 -1.39
C GLU A 13 12.31 -2.75 -1.25
N GLY A 14 11.04 -3.12 -1.48
CA GLY A 14 10.50 -4.45 -1.27
C GLY A 14 9.77 -4.56 0.07
N GLY A 15 9.30 -5.77 0.40
CA GLY A 15 8.54 -6.04 1.62
C GLY A 15 7.19 -6.72 1.33
N PRO A 16 6.29 -6.82 2.30
CA PRO A 16 4.97 -7.40 2.09
C PRO A 16 4.08 -6.46 1.24
N ALA A 17 3.09 -7.05 0.56
CA ALA A 17 1.98 -6.28 0.00
C ALA A 17 1.11 -5.75 1.15
N MET A 18 0.73 -4.49 1.06
CA MET A 18 0.00 -3.76 2.08
C MET A 18 -1.26 -3.14 1.49
N ILE A 19 -2.25 -2.91 2.35
CA ILE A 19 -3.49 -2.23 1.99
C ILE A 19 -3.49 -0.83 2.60
N VAL A 20 -3.79 0.17 1.79
CA VAL A 20 -3.97 1.54 2.25
C VAL A 20 -5.24 1.62 3.10
N THR A 21 -5.10 2.15 4.31
CA THR A 21 -6.19 2.33 5.28
C THR A 21 -6.45 3.80 5.60
N GLY A 22 -5.51 4.70 5.29
CA GLY A 22 -5.63 6.13 5.49
C GLY A 22 -4.64 6.89 4.63
N VAL A 23 -4.99 8.12 4.24
CA VAL A 23 -4.09 9.03 3.52
C VAL A 23 -4.25 10.42 4.13
N ALA A 24 -3.15 11.01 4.58
CA ALA A 24 -3.15 12.32 5.22
C ALA A 24 -1.81 13.03 4.99
N SER A 25 -1.86 14.25 4.43
CA SER A 25 -0.70 15.15 4.31
C SER A 25 0.56 14.52 3.70
N GLY A 26 0.41 13.71 2.64
CA GLY A 26 1.53 13.02 1.98
C GLY A 26 2.00 11.74 2.68
N MET A 27 1.32 11.32 3.75
CA MET A 27 1.51 10.05 4.42
C MET A 27 0.38 9.09 4.06
N VAL A 28 0.72 7.82 3.90
CA VAL A 28 -0.18 6.73 3.56
C VAL A 28 -0.08 5.68 4.66
N GLU A 29 -1.16 5.52 5.42
CA GLU A 29 -1.26 4.48 6.42
C GLU A 29 -1.55 3.15 5.76
N CYS A 30 -0.60 2.23 5.87
CA CYS A 30 -0.65 0.90 5.29
C CYS A 30 -0.88 -0.14 6.38
N ARG A 31 -1.58 -1.21 6.02
CA ARG A 31 -1.85 -2.34 6.90
C ARG A 31 -1.60 -3.65 6.19
N TRP A 32 -0.91 -4.58 6.83
CA TRP A 32 -0.65 -5.92 6.30
C TRP A 32 -0.65 -6.97 7.41
N TYR A 33 -0.65 -8.24 7.01
CA TYR A 33 -0.48 -9.37 7.91
C TYR A 33 0.90 -9.97 7.69
N ASP A 34 1.73 -10.05 8.73
CA ASP A 34 3.11 -10.57 8.64
C ASP A 34 3.21 -12.08 8.87
N GLY A 35 2.07 -12.77 9.02
CA GLY A 35 2.00 -14.18 9.38
C GLY A 35 1.77 -14.45 10.88
N PHE A 36 1.87 -13.41 11.72
CA PHE A 36 1.63 -13.49 13.17
C PHE A 36 0.56 -12.51 13.62
N SER A 37 0.65 -11.25 13.19
CA SER A 37 -0.24 -10.17 13.60
C SER A 37 -0.49 -9.15 12.49
N VAL A 38 -1.48 -8.30 12.71
CA VAL A 38 -1.78 -7.20 11.79
C VAL A 38 -0.87 -6.03 12.12
N GLN A 39 0.02 -5.72 11.19
CA GLN A 39 0.93 -4.58 11.28
C GLN A 39 0.30 -3.34 10.63
N ARG A 40 0.66 -2.17 11.15
CA ARG A 40 0.24 -0.87 10.64
C ARG A 40 1.42 0.08 10.65
N GLU A 41 1.67 0.74 9.52
CA GLU A 41 2.76 1.70 9.41
C GLU A 41 2.41 2.76 8.38
N ALA A 42 2.84 4.00 8.64
CA ALA A 42 2.61 5.13 7.75
C ALA A 42 3.89 5.39 6.95
N PHE A 43 3.77 5.33 5.62
CA PHE A 43 4.86 5.61 4.70
C PHE A 43 4.58 6.91 3.94
N ARG A 44 5.61 7.52 3.37
CA ARG A 44 5.40 8.63 2.45
C ARG A 44 4.86 8.12 1.12
N GLU A 45 4.04 8.92 0.46
CA GLU A 45 3.51 8.58 -0.86
C GLU A 45 4.63 8.24 -1.86
N GLU A 46 5.77 8.92 -1.79
CA GLU A 46 6.92 8.64 -2.66
C GLU A 46 7.69 7.35 -2.32
N GLU A 47 7.44 6.70 -1.19
CA GLU A 47 8.11 5.46 -0.78
C GLU A 47 7.35 4.22 -1.25
N LEU A 48 6.11 4.38 -1.70
CA LEU A 48 5.22 3.30 -2.10
C LEU A 48 5.06 3.20 -3.62
N PHE A 49 4.75 2.00 -4.10
CA PHE A 49 4.24 1.77 -5.44
C PHE A 49 2.89 1.07 -5.38
N SER A 50 1.99 1.44 -6.29
CA SER A 50 0.68 0.80 -6.42
C SER A 50 0.79 -0.52 -7.17
N LEU A 51 0.32 -1.59 -6.54
CA LEU A 51 0.20 -2.93 -7.14
C LEU A 51 -1.04 -3.04 -8.05
N SER A 52 -1.97 -2.10 -7.95
CA SER A 52 -3.24 -2.10 -8.69
C SER A 52 -3.09 -2.01 -10.22
N SER A 53 -1.91 -1.62 -10.72
CA SER A 53 -1.66 -1.40 -12.15
C SER A 53 -1.54 -2.69 -12.97
N ALA A 54 -1.46 -3.87 -12.33
CA ALA A 54 -1.08 -5.11 -13.02
C ALA A 54 -2.23 -6.07 -13.41
N THR A 55 -3.49 -5.87 -13.00
CA THR A 55 -4.56 -6.81 -13.38
C THR A 55 -5.94 -6.16 -13.47
N ARG A 56 -6.22 -5.52 -14.63
CA ARG A 56 -7.59 -5.43 -15.19
C ARG A 56 -7.59 -5.62 -16.71
N LEU A 57 -6.79 -6.56 -17.23
CA LEU A 57 -6.88 -7.00 -18.63
C LEU A 57 -6.82 -8.53 -18.69
N ALA A 58 -7.96 -9.14 -18.37
CA ALA A 58 -8.35 -10.43 -18.94
C ALA A 58 -9.86 -10.32 -19.21
N GLY A 59 -10.18 -9.86 -20.42
CA GLY A 59 -11.51 -9.99 -21.01
C GLY A 59 -11.67 -11.31 -21.73
#